data_AF-A0A5D0SDE7-F1
#
_entry.id   AF-A0A5D0SDE7-F1
#
_cell.length_a   1.000
_cell.length_b   1.000
_cell.length_c   1.000
_cell.angle_alpha   90.00
_cell.angle_beta   90.00
_cell.angle_gamma   90.00
#
_symmetry.space_group_name_H-M   'P 1'
#
loop_
_entity.id
_entity.type
_entity.pdbx_description
1 polymer ?
#
loop_
_entity_poly.entity_id
_entity_poly.type
_entity_poly.pdbx_seq_one_letter_code
_entity_poly.pdbx_strand_id
1 'polypeptide(L)'
;MGSLELTFDAVNEPAPGPKWAARWQRSWPAYEAWFVGRGGDHGPSRKDCRAALQRHMPELVGVYDRLVAIAGGSDRAARFLSTWCPPTYLGGCSLAALAQGNDVRLVRNYDLSPELNEGLLLRSEWSGRAVMGMVEFLWGLSDGINDAGLSIALAYGGRSETSEGFGITTILRYVLETCTSVDQAVTVLDRVPSHMAYNLVLADASGATAGIEMLPGGGARRMPKAIATNHQSGPERADRPAFTRSFERHAHLSGMRTSPRNLHRQFLARPLIQDRYSEGFGTLFTAEYDPKARSLGLTICDERWDQALDAFVEGQRRVDYAHKDAHPVAVKYLGADHTGPDWSLAATIDWKAVARDYANGCGRDIASYLPGKTRAA
;
A
#
# COMPACT_ATOMS: atom_id res chain seq x y z
N MET A 1 17.63 -5.53 22.33
CA MET A 1 16.31 -5.53 21.66
C MET A 1 16.27 -4.31 20.75
N GLY A 2 16.20 -4.46 19.42
CA GLY A 2 16.10 -3.31 18.49
C GLY A 2 14.74 -2.59 18.61
N SER A 3 14.67 -1.29 18.32
CA SER A 3 13.44 -0.49 18.48
C SER A 3 12.44 -0.77 17.35
N LEU A 4 11.15 -0.88 17.69
CA LEU A 4 10.04 -0.97 16.71
C LEU A 4 9.58 0.45 16.36
N GLU A 5 10.54 1.32 16.07
CA GLU A 5 10.29 2.73 15.84
C GLU A 5 10.06 3.02 14.36
N LEU A 6 9.12 3.91 14.08
CA LEU A 6 8.88 4.46 12.75
C LEU A 6 8.68 5.98 12.86
N THR A 7 9.34 6.69 11.96
CA THR A 7 9.17 8.13 11.80
C THR A 7 8.27 8.41 10.62
N PHE A 8 7.13 9.03 10.91
CA PHE A 8 6.21 9.59 9.92
C PHE A 8 6.59 11.03 9.63
N ASP A 9 6.65 11.37 8.36
CA ASP A 9 6.97 12.69 7.87
C ASP A 9 5.85 13.19 6.95
N ALA A 10 5.31 14.36 7.24
CA ALA A 10 4.41 15.08 6.36
C ALA A 10 5.22 16.11 5.56
N VAL A 11 5.26 15.94 4.24
CA VAL A 11 6.07 16.74 3.33
C VAL A 11 5.18 17.37 2.26
N ASN A 12 5.36 18.67 2.02
CA ASN A 12 4.77 19.39 0.89
C ASN A 12 5.88 19.72 -0.11
N GLU A 13 5.78 19.14 -1.30
CA GLU A 13 6.68 19.42 -2.40
C GLU A 13 5.92 19.45 -3.74
N PRO A 14 5.51 20.65 -4.20
CA PRO A 14 4.69 20.81 -5.40
C PRO A 14 5.31 20.28 -6.70
N ALA A 15 6.65 20.21 -6.80
CA ALA A 15 7.35 19.66 -7.95
C ALA A 15 8.54 18.80 -7.51
N PRO A 16 8.91 17.71 -8.23
CA PRO A 16 10.03 16.87 -7.83
C PRO A 16 11.31 17.68 -7.61
N GLY A 17 11.85 17.62 -6.39
CA GLY A 17 12.86 18.57 -5.93
C GLY A 17 13.71 18.07 -4.76
N PRO A 18 14.32 19.00 -4.00
CA PRO A 18 15.26 18.68 -2.94
C PRO A 18 14.69 17.82 -1.81
N LYS A 19 13.40 17.94 -1.46
CA LYS A 19 12.82 17.13 -0.36
C LYS A 19 12.70 15.68 -0.79
N TRP A 20 12.25 15.42 -2.02
CA TRP A 20 12.25 14.10 -2.63
C TRP A 20 13.66 13.56 -2.81
N ALA A 21 14.64 14.39 -3.21
CA ALA A 21 16.03 13.97 -3.29
C ALA A 21 16.56 13.48 -1.93
N ALA A 22 16.21 14.18 -0.83
CA ALA A 22 16.56 13.73 0.52
C ALA A 22 15.88 12.40 0.89
N ARG A 23 14.63 12.19 0.46
CA ARG A 23 13.91 10.90 0.64
C ARG A 23 14.57 9.77 -0.14
N TRP A 24 14.96 10.02 -1.38
CA TRP A 24 15.74 9.10 -2.19
C TRP A 24 17.02 8.69 -1.46
N GLN A 25 17.84 9.65 -1.01
CA GLN A 25 19.09 9.33 -0.30
C GLN A 25 18.87 8.51 0.98
N ARG A 26 17.77 8.77 1.71
CA ARG A 26 17.41 8.03 2.92
C ARG A 26 16.99 6.58 2.62
N SER A 27 16.11 6.37 1.65
CA SER A 27 15.41 5.09 1.47
C SER A 27 15.95 4.24 0.32
N TRP A 28 16.62 4.85 -0.66
CA TRP A 28 17.15 4.15 -1.84
C TRP A 28 18.09 2.99 -1.50
N PRO A 29 19.03 3.08 -0.55
CA PRO A 29 19.92 1.95 -0.25
C PRO A 29 19.17 0.66 0.11
N ALA A 30 18.08 0.75 0.87
CA ALA A 30 17.26 -0.40 1.23
C ALA A 30 16.44 -0.91 0.04
N TYR A 31 15.86 0.00 -0.75
CA TYR A 31 15.12 -0.36 -1.97
C TYR A 31 16.02 -0.96 -3.05
N GLU A 32 17.24 -0.46 -3.22
CA GLU A 32 18.21 -0.95 -4.18
C GLU A 32 18.61 -2.39 -3.84
N ALA A 33 18.95 -2.62 -2.57
CA ALA A 33 19.28 -3.95 -2.09
C ALA A 33 18.11 -4.92 -2.28
N TRP A 34 16.89 -4.53 -1.89
CA TRP A 34 15.68 -5.31 -2.14
C TRP A 34 15.48 -5.61 -3.64
N PHE A 35 15.61 -4.60 -4.50
CA PHE A 35 15.40 -4.72 -5.94
C PHE A 35 16.40 -5.69 -6.57
N VAL A 36 17.69 -5.56 -6.25
CA VAL A 36 18.73 -6.48 -6.73
C VAL A 36 18.51 -7.89 -6.19
N GLY A 37 18.27 -8.04 -4.89
CA GLY A 37 18.05 -9.33 -4.24
C GLY A 37 16.86 -10.11 -4.76
N ARG A 38 15.87 -9.42 -5.33
CA ARG A 38 14.67 -10.01 -5.93
C ARG A 38 14.75 -10.15 -7.45
N GLY A 39 15.93 -10.00 -8.04
CA GLY A 39 16.14 -10.17 -9.46
C GLY A 39 15.57 -9.04 -10.31
N GLY A 40 15.40 -7.84 -9.73
CA GLY A 40 14.96 -6.65 -10.47
C GLY A 40 15.88 -6.30 -11.64
N ASP A 41 17.17 -6.63 -11.54
CA ASP A 41 18.14 -6.48 -12.63
C ASP A 41 17.86 -7.43 -13.82
N HIS A 42 17.07 -8.49 -13.64
CA HIS A 42 16.59 -9.38 -14.72
C HIS A 42 15.30 -8.89 -15.41
N GLY A 43 14.69 -7.81 -14.90
CA GLY A 43 13.46 -7.24 -15.47
C GLY A 43 13.69 -6.53 -16.80
N PRO A 44 12.67 -5.81 -17.32
CA PRO A 44 12.77 -5.07 -18.58
C PRO A 44 13.90 -4.04 -18.59
N SER A 45 14.38 -3.68 -19.80
CA SER A 45 15.44 -2.68 -19.95
C SER A 45 14.92 -1.27 -19.63
N ARG A 46 15.80 -0.32 -19.30
CA ARG A 46 15.43 1.10 -19.12
C ARG A 46 14.62 1.67 -20.28
N LYS A 47 14.95 1.27 -21.52
CA LYS A 47 14.23 1.72 -22.72
C LYS A 47 12.80 1.18 -22.71
N ASP A 48 12.61 -0.10 -22.40
CA ASP A 48 11.30 -0.74 -22.37
C ASP A 48 10.44 -0.20 -21.22
N CYS A 49 11.04 -0.01 -20.04
CA CYS A 49 10.43 0.65 -18.89
C CYS A 49 9.85 2.03 -19.24
N ARG A 50 10.64 2.88 -19.90
CA ARG A 50 10.18 4.22 -20.32
C ARG A 50 9.14 4.13 -21.45
N ALA A 51 9.28 3.20 -22.39
CA ALA A 51 8.32 2.97 -23.46
C ALA A 51 6.95 2.52 -22.92
N ALA A 52 6.94 1.66 -21.90
CA ALA A 52 5.72 1.25 -21.21
C ALA A 52 5.02 2.44 -20.56
N LEU A 53 5.76 3.30 -19.83
CA LEU A 53 5.20 4.53 -19.26
C LEU A 53 4.59 5.42 -20.34
N GLN A 54 5.31 5.63 -21.45
CA GLN A 54 4.82 6.44 -22.57
C GLN A 54 3.54 5.85 -23.22
N ARG A 55 3.42 4.53 -23.26
CA ARG A 55 2.25 3.85 -23.83
C ARG A 55 1.03 3.90 -22.91
N HIS A 56 1.22 3.69 -21.61
CA HIS A 56 0.11 3.47 -20.69
C HIS A 56 -0.20 4.66 -19.78
N MET A 57 0.79 5.47 -19.44
CA MET A 57 0.67 6.61 -18.50
C MET A 57 1.50 7.81 -19.00
N PRO A 58 1.26 8.32 -20.23
CA PRO A 58 2.12 9.33 -20.87
C PRO A 58 2.25 10.62 -20.05
N GLU A 59 1.23 11.00 -19.29
CA GLU A 59 1.21 12.20 -18.45
C GLU A 59 2.26 12.15 -17.32
N LEU A 60 2.70 10.96 -16.90
CA LEU A 60 3.74 10.80 -15.87
C LEU A 60 5.16 10.76 -16.43
N VAL A 61 5.36 10.68 -17.75
CA VAL A 61 6.71 10.52 -18.34
C VAL A 61 7.62 11.68 -17.95
N GLY A 62 7.11 12.91 -17.95
CA GLY A 62 7.88 14.10 -17.54
C GLY A 62 8.29 14.06 -16.07
N VAL A 63 7.38 13.63 -15.19
CA VAL A 63 7.65 13.45 -13.76
C VAL A 63 8.70 12.36 -13.56
N TYR A 64 8.54 11.21 -14.20
CA TYR A 64 9.49 10.09 -14.18
C TYR A 64 10.89 10.53 -14.64
N ASP A 65 11.01 11.19 -15.80
CA ASP A 65 12.30 11.62 -16.32
C ASP A 65 12.99 12.61 -15.36
N ARG A 66 12.21 13.49 -14.70
CA ARG A 66 12.73 14.40 -13.68
C ARG A 66 13.21 13.67 -12.42
N LEU A 67 12.45 12.72 -11.91
CA LEU A 67 12.84 11.91 -10.75
C LEU A 67 14.11 11.09 -11.04
N VAL A 68 14.20 10.48 -12.23
CA VAL A 68 15.40 9.76 -12.68
C VAL A 68 16.61 10.69 -12.73
N ALA A 69 16.46 11.91 -13.25
CA ALA A 69 17.54 12.89 -13.28
C ALA A 69 18.01 13.28 -11.86
N ILE A 70 17.08 13.53 -10.93
CA ILE A 70 17.40 13.87 -9.54
C ILE A 70 18.07 12.69 -8.81
N ALA A 71 17.67 11.46 -9.11
CA ALA A 71 18.27 10.23 -8.59
C ALA A 71 19.69 9.95 -9.14
N GLY A 72 20.21 10.79 -10.05
CA GLY A 72 21.54 10.65 -10.65
C GLY A 72 21.56 9.91 -12.00
N GLY A 73 20.40 9.53 -12.53
CA GLY A 73 20.24 9.07 -13.92
C GLY A 73 20.75 7.66 -14.22
N SER A 74 21.04 6.84 -13.21
CA SER A 74 21.52 5.47 -13.40
C SER A 74 20.48 4.57 -14.07
N ASP A 75 20.95 3.50 -14.73
CA ASP A 75 20.07 2.52 -15.38
C ASP A 75 19.11 1.85 -14.37
N ARG A 76 19.65 1.44 -13.21
CA ARG A 76 18.86 0.80 -12.15
C ARG A 76 17.82 1.73 -11.54
N ALA A 77 18.17 2.99 -11.27
CA ALA A 77 17.20 3.97 -10.75
C ALA A 77 16.06 4.18 -11.74
N ALA A 78 16.36 4.28 -13.04
CA ALA A 78 15.35 4.39 -14.08
C ALA A 78 14.42 3.17 -14.13
N ARG A 79 14.97 1.95 -14.09
CA ARG A 79 14.18 0.71 -14.07
C ARG A 79 13.30 0.62 -12.83
N PHE A 80 13.86 0.88 -11.64
CA PHE A 80 13.12 0.88 -10.38
C PHE A 80 11.97 1.90 -10.38
N LEU A 81 12.25 3.16 -10.71
CA LEU A 81 11.27 4.24 -10.66
C LEU A 81 10.13 4.05 -11.67
N SER A 82 10.37 3.33 -12.77
CA SER A 82 9.31 3.02 -13.73
C SER A 82 8.24 2.10 -13.15
N THR A 83 8.62 1.26 -12.19
CA THR A 83 7.81 0.17 -11.65
C THR A 83 7.21 -0.75 -12.72
N TRP A 84 7.85 -0.86 -13.89
CA TRP A 84 7.44 -1.78 -14.94
C TRP A 84 8.01 -3.17 -14.67
N CYS A 85 7.11 -4.14 -14.48
CA CYS A 85 7.41 -5.51 -14.04
C CYS A 85 8.33 -5.56 -12.81
N PRO A 86 7.95 -4.90 -11.70
CA PRO A 86 8.78 -4.89 -10.50
C PRO A 86 8.75 -6.27 -9.82
N PRO A 87 9.74 -6.59 -8.96
CA PRO A 87 9.66 -7.79 -8.15
C PRO A 87 8.46 -7.79 -7.20
N THR A 88 8.02 -8.98 -6.75
CA THR A 88 6.86 -9.11 -5.87
C THR A 88 7.07 -8.47 -4.50
N TYR A 89 6.01 -7.89 -3.95
CA TYR A 89 5.96 -7.32 -2.61
C TYR A 89 4.59 -7.56 -1.95
N LEU A 90 4.56 -7.49 -0.62
CA LEU A 90 3.41 -7.93 0.20
C LEU A 90 3.09 -6.90 1.30
N GLY A 91 1.82 -6.81 1.68
CA GLY A 91 1.33 -6.04 2.82
C GLY A 91 -0.09 -6.44 3.22
N GLY A 92 -0.46 -6.19 4.49
CA GLY A 92 -1.82 -6.41 5.01
C GLY A 92 -2.63 -5.12 5.02
N CYS A 93 -3.93 -5.17 4.68
CA CYS A 93 -4.80 -4.00 4.79
C CYS A 93 -6.27 -4.39 4.99
N SER A 94 -7.04 -3.52 5.62
CA SER A 94 -8.52 -3.47 5.52
C SER A 94 -8.92 -2.18 4.83
N LEU A 95 -9.93 -2.20 3.95
CA LEU A 95 -10.45 -1.03 3.26
C LEU A 95 -11.98 -0.99 3.29
N ALA A 96 -12.56 0.21 3.40
CA ALA A 96 -13.98 0.42 3.15
C ALA A 96 -14.26 1.86 2.70
N ALA A 97 -15.22 2.01 1.78
CA ALA A 97 -15.83 3.30 1.47
C ALA A 97 -17.35 3.21 1.65
N LEU A 98 -17.92 4.25 2.27
CA LEU A 98 -19.36 4.39 2.46
C LEU A 98 -19.79 5.79 2.06
N ALA A 99 -20.95 5.87 1.39
CA ALA A 99 -21.62 7.12 1.08
C ALA A 99 -23.08 7.05 1.56
N GLN A 100 -23.56 8.13 2.16
CA GLN A 100 -24.94 8.28 2.59
C GLN A 100 -25.34 9.76 2.53
N GLY A 101 -26.36 10.07 1.73
CA GLY A 101 -26.80 11.45 1.52
C GLY A 101 -25.65 12.31 1.01
N ASN A 102 -25.30 13.36 1.76
CA ASN A 102 -24.21 14.26 1.42
C ASN A 102 -22.87 13.90 2.09
N ASP A 103 -22.74 12.75 2.76
CA ASP A 103 -21.49 12.32 3.38
C ASP A 103 -20.87 11.14 2.63
N VAL A 104 -19.54 11.14 2.51
CA VAL A 104 -18.76 10.04 1.94
C VAL A 104 -17.43 9.92 2.69
N ARG A 105 -16.99 8.70 2.97
CA ARG A 105 -15.70 8.39 3.61
C ARG A 105 -15.06 7.19 2.96
N LEU A 106 -13.74 7.24 2.83
CA LEU A 106 -12.91 6.07 2.57
C LEU A 106 -11.98 5.89 3.76
N VAL A 107 -11.87 4.66 4.30
CA VAL A 107 -11.00 4.34 5.43
C VAL A 107 -10.13 3.14 5.10
N ARG A 108 -8.85 3.21 5.48
CA ARG A 108 -7.84 2.14 5.36
C ARG A 108 -7.15 1.89 6.70
N ASN A 109 -6.99 0.62 7.06
CA ASN A 109 -5.92 0.20 7.97
C ASN A 109 -4.75 -0.33 7.15
N TYR A 110 -3.55 0.13 7.49
CA TYR A 110 -2.30 -0.32 6.89
C TYR A 110 -1.54 -1.23 7.87
N ASP A 111 -1.49 -2.52 7.58
CA ASP A 111 -0.90 -3.54 8.44
C ASP A 111 0.44 -4.02 7.88
N LEU A 112 1.54 -3.69 8.57
CA LEU A 112 2.90 -4.07 8.19
C LEU A 112 3.83 -4.03 9.41
N SER A 113 5.03 -4.63 9.30
CA SER A 113 6.13 -4.34 10.22
C SER A 113 6.54 -2.85 10.12
N PRO A 114 6.75 -2.14 11.25
CA PRO A 114 7.25 -0.77 11.25
C PRO A 114 8.57 -0.61 10.48
N GLU A 115 9.40 -1.64 10.47
CA GLU A 115 10.72 -1.65 9.81
C GLU A 115 10.65 -1.64 8.27
N LEU A 116 9.47 -1.89 7.69
CA LEU A 116 9.28 -2.02 6.23
C LEU A 116 8.52 -0.84 5.60
N ASN A 117 8.04 0.12 6.40
CA ASN A 117 7.29 1.28 5.89
C ASN A 117 8.19 2.51 5.78
N GLU A 118 8.03 3.31 4.72
CA GLU A 118 8.85 4.51 4.53
C GLU A 118 8.37 5.74 5.31
N GLY A 119 7.16 5.70 5.89
CA GLY A 119 6.64 6.71 6.80
C GLY A 119 6.46 8.08 6.14
N LEU A 120 6.16 8.15 4.85
CA LEU A 120 6.04 9.43 4.14
C LEU A 120 4.59 9.72 3.75
N LEU A 121 4.04 10.79 4.32
CA LEU A 121 2.84 11.46 3.83
C LEU A 121 3.27 12.61 2.94
N LEU A 122 2.95 12.55 1.65
CA LEU A 122 3.36 13.55 0.67
C LEU A 122 2.16 14.29 0.12
N ARG A 123 2.26 15.62 0.07
CA ARG A 123 1.44 16.49 -0.77
C ARG A 123 2.27 17.03 -1.93
N SER A 124 1.79 16.84 -3.16
CA SER A 124 2.50 17.13 -4.42
C SER A 124 1.58 17.73 -5.49
N GLU A 125 2.15 18.39 -6.50
CA GLU A 125 1.47 18.90 -7.71
C GLU A 125 2.22 18.49 -8.99
N TRP A 126 2.75 17.27 -9.03
CA TRP A 126 3.81 16.89 -9.97
C TRP A 126 3.37 16.86 -11.45
N SER A 127 2.10 16.59 -11.74
CA SER A 127 1.51 16.75 -13.08
C SER A 127 0.54 17.95 -13.20
N GLY A 128 0.58 18.88 -12.23
CA GLY A 128 -0.27 20.08 -12.20
C GLY A 128 -1.58 19.93 -11.41
N ARG A 129 -1.87 18.76 -10.84
CA ARG A 129 -2.99 18.50 -9.93
C ARG A 129 -2.48 18.29 -8.51
N ALA A 130 -3.13 18.87 -7.51
CA ALA A 130 -2.75 18.64 -6.13
C ALA A 130 -3.22 17.24 -5.67
N VAL A 131 -2.28 16.46 -5.13
CA VAL A 131 -2.47 15.11 -4.60
C VAL A 131 -1.82 15.00 -3.23
N MET A 132 -2.48 14.32 -2.30
CA MET A 132 -1.96 14.02 -0.97
C MET A 132 -2.19 12.54 -0.64
N GLY A 133 -1.17 11.84 -0.11
CA GLY A 133 -1.32 10.44 0.28
C GLY A 133 -0.07 9.81 0.85
N MET A 134 -0.22 8.57 1.33
CA MET A 134 0.89 7.79 1.89
C MET A 134 1.73 7.19 0.76
N VAL A 135 3.02 7.54 0.73
CA VAL A 135 3.97 7.13 -0.31
C VAL A 135 4.43 5.69 -0.08
N GLU A 136 4.54 4.96 -1.18
CA GLU A 136 5.25 3.69 -1.27
C GLU A 136 6.09 3.67 -2.55
N PHE A 137 7.22 2.96 -2.53
CA PHE A 137 8.15 2.89 -3.67
C PHE A 137 8.70 4.27 -4.04
N LEU A 138 9.05 5.08 -3.02
CA LEU A 138 9.71 6.40 -3.12
C LEU A 138 8.88 7.51 -3.78
N TRP A 139 7.93 7.18 -4.63
CA TRP A 139 7.13 8.16 -5.37
C TRP A 139 5.72 7.65 -5.74
N GLY A 140 5.46 6.35 -5.67
CA GLY A 140 4.10 5.82 -5.81
C GLY A 140 3.23 6.16 -4.60
N LEU A 141 1.93 5.90 -4.68
CA LEU A 141 0.99 6.10 -3.59
C LEU A 141 0.32 4.79 -3.23
N SER A 142 0.22 4.50 -1.94
CA SER A 142 -0.49 3.33 -1.42
C SER A 142 -1.96 3.63 -1.09
N ASP A 143 -2.22 4.90 -0.76
CA ASP A 143 -3.53 5.52 -0.68
C ASP A 143 -3.37 7.03 -0.91
N GLY A 144 -4.47 7.73 -1.18
CA GLY A 144 -4.45 9.18 -1.34
C GLY A 144 -5.77 9.79 -1.77
N ILE A 145 -5.76 11.12 -1.86
CA ILE A 145 -6.84 12.00 -2.32
C ILE A 145 -6.28 13.10 -3.22
N ASN A 146 -7.06 13.55 -4.21
CA ASN A 146 -6.71 14.68 -5.07
C ASN A 146 -7.65 15.89 -4.92
N ASP A 147 -7.33 17.00 -5.58
CA ASP A 147 -8.07 18.26 -5.48
C ASP A 147 -9.51 18.24 -6.03
N ALA A 148 -9.91 17.18 -6.75
CA ALA A 148 -11.29 16.91 -7.14
C ALA A 148 -12.05 16.07 -6.10
N GLY A 149 -11.37 15.64 -5.04
CA GLY A 149 -11.93 14.78 -4.00
C GLY A 149 -11.92 13.30 -4.34
N LEU A 150 -11.34 12.88 -5.47
CA LEU A 150 -11.16 11.45 -5.76
C LEU A 150 -10.16 10.88 -4.76
N SER A 151 -10.60 9.86 -4.03
CA SER A 151 -9.81 9.11 -3.05
C SER A 151 -9.71 7.65 -3.47
N ILE A 152 -8.54 7.05 -3.26
CA ILE A 152 -8.26 5.64 -3.58
C ILE A 152 -7.32 5.05 -2.53
N ALA A 153 -7.52 3.78 -2.20
CA ALA A 153 -6.62 3.03 -1.33
C ALA A 153 -6.47 1.59 -1.81
N LEU A 154 -5.28 1.01 -1.59
CA LEU A 154 -4.98 -0.37 -1.99
C LEU A 154 -4.88 -1.34 -0.81
N ALA A 155 -5.27 -2.57 -1.10
CA ALA A 155 -4.97 -3.76 -0.31
C ALA A 155 -4.38 -4.81 -1.26
N TYR A 156 -3.52 -5.67 -0.72
CA TYR A 156 -2.98 -6.79 -1.48
C TYR A 156 -4.10 -7.72 -1.99
N GLY A 157 -4.06 -8.16 -3.24
CA GLY A 157 -5.10 -9.03 -3.83
C GLY A 157 -5.08 -10.47 -3.31
N GLY A 158 -4.09 -10.81 -2.49
CA GLY A 158 -3.99 -12.10 -1.84
C GLY A 158 -3.36 -13.17 -2.71
N ARG A 159 -2.66 -12.83 -3.79
CA ARG A 159 -1.93 -13.82 -4.59
C ARG A 159 -0.63 -13.26 -5.16
N SER A 160 0.42 -14.07 -5.19
CA SER A 160 1.78 -13.62 -5.54
C SER A 160 2.15 -13.83 -7.00
N GLU A 161 1.26 -14.35 -7.85
CA GLU A 161 1.54 -14.48 -9.27
C GLU A 161 1.79 -13.12 -9.92
N THR A 162 2.73 -13.11 -10.86
CA THR A 162 3.10 -11.91 -11.60
C THR A 162 2.81 -12.10 -13.09
N SER A 163 2.48 -11.00 -13.75
CA SER A 163 2.45 -10.88 -15.20
C SER A 163 3.05 -9.53 -15.61
N GLU A 164 3.12 -9.28 -16.91
CA GLU A 164 3.61 -8.00 -17.43
C GLU A 164 2.67 -6.86 -16.99
N GLY A 165 3.21 -5.81 -16.36
CA GLY A 165 2.39 -4.73 -15.83
C GLY A 165 3.14 -3.80 -14.88
N PHE A 166 2.45 -2.76 -14.40
CA PHE A 166 3.00 -1.80 -13.45
C PHE A 166 2.81 -2.22 -11.99
N GLY A 167 3.73 -1.75 -11.14
CA GLY A 167 3.53 -1.64 -9.70
C GLY A 167 2.26 -0.84 -9.39
N ILE A 168 1.43 -1.37 -8.48
CA ILE A 168 0.12 -0.77 -8.19
C ILE A 168 0.22 0.66 -7.67
N THR A 169 1.29 0.98 -6.93
CA THR A 169 1.50 2.30 -6.33
C THR A 169 1.68 3.40 -7.37
N THR A 170 2.30 3.09 -8.52
CA THR A 170 2.40 4.00 -9.66
C THR A 170 1.07 4.12 -10.42
N ILE A 171 0.27 3.05 -10.48
CA ILE A 171 -1.09 3.11 -11.03
C ILE A 171 -1.97 4.04 -10.18
N LEU A 172 -1.93 3.93 -8.84
CA LEU A 172 -2.68 4.82 -7.94
C LEU A 172 -2.25 6.28 -8.09
N ARG A 173 -0.93 6.52 -8.14
CA ARG A 173 -0.36 7.84 -8.44
C ARG A 173 -0.97 8.37 -9.73
N TYR A 174 -0.94 7.61 -10.81
CA TYR A 174 -1.49 8.03 -12.10
C TYR A 174 -2.97 8.37 -12.05
N VAL A 175 -3.79 7.52 -11.42
CA VAL A 175 -5.22 7.76 -11.23
C VAL A 175 -5.45 9.06 -10.47
N LEU A 176 -4.74 9.28 -9.36
CA LEU A 176 -4.90 10.48 -8.54
C LEU A 176 -4.41 11.75 -9.25
N GLU A 177 -3.40 11.66 -10.10
CA GLU A 177 -2.83 12.77 -10.88
C GLU A 177 -3.72 13.16 -12.07
N THR A 178 -4.52 12.23 -12.63
CA THR A 178 -5.23 12.44 -13.92
C THR A 178 -6.75 12.39 -13.86
N CYS A 179 -7.35 11.68 -12.89
CA CYS A 179 -8.79 11.46 -12.83
C CYS A 179 -9.48 12.40 -11.83
N THR A 180 -10.75 12.75 -12.08
CA THR A 180 -11.57 13.57 -11.17
C THR A 180 -12.70 12.82 -10.49
N SER A 181 -13.03 11.61 -10.94
CA SER A 181 -14.17 10.83 -10.43
C SER A 181 -13.86 9.33 -10.39
N VAL A 182 -14.69 8.58 -9.65
CA VAL A 182 -14.63 7.12 -9.58
C VAL A 182 -14.76 6.50 -10.97
N ASP A 183 -15.66 6.99 -11.83
CA ASP A 183 -15.88 6.42 -13.16
C ASP A 183 -14.66 6.59 -14.10
N GLN A 184 -14.01 7.75 -14.06
CA GLN A 184 -12.76 7.97 -14.79
C GLN A 184 -11.65 7.07 -14.26
N ALA A 185 -11.53 6.96 -12.93
CA ALA A 185 -10.56 6.09 -12.30
C ALA A 185 -10.75 4.62 -12.73
N VAL A 186 -11.99 4.11 -12.72
CA VAL A 186 -12.30 2.74 -13.16
C VAL A 186 -11.91 2.53 -14.63
N THR A 187 -12.13 3.52 -15.50
CA THR A 187 -11.72 3.45 -16.91
C THR A 187 -10.19 3.33 -17.07
N VAL A 188 -9.43 4.06 -16.24
CA VAL A 188 -7.97 3.95 -16.21
C VAL A 188 -7.51 2.59 -15.67
N LEU A 189 -8.12 2.13 -14.58
CA LEU A 189 -7.79 0.85 -13.95
C LEU A 189 -8.03 -0.35 -14.88
N ASP A 190 -9.05 -0.30 -15.74
CA ASP A 190 -9.32 -1.38 -16.69
C ASP A 190 -8.24 -1.50 -17.79
N ARG A 191 -7.67 -0.35 -18.23
CA ARG A 191 -6.72 -0.32 -19.35
C ARG A 191 -5.24 -0.40 -18.94
N VAL A 192 -4.88 -0.03 -17.71
CA VAL A 192 -3.48 -0.02 -17.25
C VAL A 192 -3.14 -1.38 -16.67
N PRO A 193 -2.17 -2.13 -17.23
CA PRO A 193 -1.85 -3.46 -16.76
C PRO A 193 -1.19 -3.40 -15.37
N SER A 194 -1.65 -4.24 -14.44
CA SER A 194 -1.01 -4.43 -13.14
C SER A 194 -0.14 -5.68 -13.16
N HIS A 195 1.05 -5.61 -12.57
CA HIS A 195 1.93 -6.79 -12.52
C HIS A 195 1.41 -7.90 -11.61
N MET A 196 0.54 -7.59 -10.65
CA MET A 196 0.05 -8.52 -9.62
C MET A 196 -1.44 -8.27 -9.33
N ALA A 197 -2.04 -9.13 -8.51
CA ALA A 197 -3.40 -8.97 -8.05
C ALA A 197 -3.49 -7.93 -6.90
N TYR A 198 -4.43 -6.99 -7.00
CA TYR A 198 -4.70 -5.98 -5.97
C TYR A 198 -6.18 -5.74 -5.78
N ASN A 199 -6.56 -5.26 -4.60
CA ASN A 199 -7.90 -4.79 -4.31
C ASN A 199 -7.86 -3.29 -4.04
N LEU A 200 -8.72 -2.55 -4.71
CA LEU A 200 -8.80 -1.10 -4.63
C LEU A 200 -10.19 -0.72 -4.14
N VAL A 201 -10.24 0.26 -3.25
CA VAL A 201 -11.48 0.93 -2.87
C VAL A 201 -11.35 2.39 -3.24
N LEU A 202 -12.40 2.93 -3.86
CA LEU A 202 -12.47 4.30 -4.35
C LEU A 202 -13.69 5.02 -3.80
N ALA A 203 -13.56 6.32 -3.62
CA ALA A 203 -14.65 7.24 -3.30
C ALA A 203 -14.39 8.61 -3.93
N ASP A 204 -15.42 9.36 -4.32
CA ASP A 204 -15.27 10.74 -4.79
C ASP A 204 -16.27 11.71 -4.15
N ALA A 205 -16.07 13.01 -4.41
CA ALA A 205 -16.86 14.08 -3.82
C ALA A 205 -18.34 14.07 -4.23
N SER A 206 -18.72 13.35 -5.30
CA SER A 206 -20.13 13.18 -5.67
C SER A 206 -20.86 12.19 -4.76
N GLY A 207 -20.11 11.37 -4.00
CA GLY A 207 -20.63 10.26 -3.22
C GLY A 207 -20.59 8.91 -3.97
N ALA A 208 -19.99 8.85 -5.16
CA ALA A 208 -19.74 7.59 -5.82
C ALA A 208 -18.67 6.80 -5.04
N THR A 209 -18.87 5.48 -4.96
CA THR A 209 -17.90 4.54 -4.38
C THR A 209 -17.76 3.31 -5.27
N ALA A 210 -16.58 2.71 -5.28
CA ALA A 210 -16.32 1.47 -5.99
C ALA A 210 -15.32 0.60 -5.26
N GLY A 211 -15.52 -0.71 -5.36
CA GLY A 211 -14.49 -1.70 -5.09
C GLY A 211 -14.04 -2.30 -6.43
N ILE A 212 -12.73 -2.37 -6.67
CA ILE A 212 -12.13 -2.91 -7.90
C ILE A 212 -11.06 -3.93 -7.56
N GLU A 213 -11.06 -5.06 -8.24
CA GLU A 213 -10.02 -6.08 -8.19
C GLU A 213 -9.19 -6.00 -9.46
N MET A 214 -7.92 -5.65 -9.32
CA MET A 214 -6.94 -5.63 -10.40
C MET A 214 -6.41 -7.03 -10.66
N LEU A 215 -6.29 -7.42 -11.92
CA LEU A 215 -5.77 -8.72 -12.32
C LEU A 215 -4.33 -8.61 -12.85
N PRO A 216 -3.45 -9.60 -12.57
CA PRO A 216 -2.12 -9.65 -13.17
C PRO A 216 -2.20 -9.64 -14.70
N GLY A 217 -1.48 -8.74 -15.36
CA GLY A 217 -1.44 -8.61 -16.82
C GLY A 217 -2.47 -7.63 -17.38
N GLY A 218 -3.37 -7.13 -16.55
CA GLY A 218 -4.42 -6.19 -16.93
C GLY A 218 -5.84 -6.75 -16.79
N GLY A 219 -6.80 -5.84 -16.91
CA GLY A 219 -8.21 -6.08 -16.61
C GLY A 219 -8.54 -5.80 -15.14
N ALA A 220 -9.77 -5.37 -14.93
CA ALA A 220 -10.32 -5.04 -13.63
C ALA A 220 -11.70 -5.68 -13.45
N ARG A 221 -12.02 -6.12 -12.22
CA ARG A 221 -13.34 -6.63 -11.86
C ARG A 221 -13.97 -5.78 -10.78
N ARG A 222 -15.23 -5.39 -10.95
CA ARG A 222 -15.96 -4.63 -9.94
C ARG A 222 -16.43 -5.54 -8.81
N MET A 223 -16.16 -5.15 -7.57
CA MET A 223 -16.64 -5.82 -6.36
C MET A 223 -18.09 -5.42 -6.06
N PRO A 224 -18.89 -6.30 -5.42
CA PRO A 224 -20.26 -5.99 -5.04
C PRO A 224 -20.39 -4.86 -4.01
N LYS A 225 -19.36 -4.67 -3.18
CA LYS A 225 -19.27 -3.61 -2.17
C LYS A 225 -17.90 -2.95 -2.25
N ALA A 226 -17.84 -1.66 -1.91
CA ALA A 226 -16.60 -0.91 -1.81
C ALA A 226 -15.85 -1.23 -0.50
N ILE A 227 -15.54 -2.52 -0.29
CA ILE A 227 -14.78 -3.03 0.85
C ILE A 227 -13.72 -3.99 0.33
N ALA A 228 -12.59 -4.09 1.02
CA ALA A 228 -11.55 -5.04 0.68
C ALA A 228 -10.74 -5.46 1.90
N THR A 229 -10.14 -6.64 1.78
CA THR A 229 -9.05 -7.09 2.66
C THR A 229 -7.95 -7.67 1.78
N ASN A 230 -7.29 -8.75 2.19
CA ASN A 230 -6.13 -9.32 1.52
C ASN A 230 -6.47 -10.57 0.69
N HIS A 231 -7.60 -10.58 0.00
CA HIS A 231 -8.02 -11.64 -0.91
C HIS A 231 -8.96 -11.08 -1.97
N GLN A 232 -8.98 -11.70 -3.15
CA GLN A 232 -9.96 -11.41 -4.20
C GLN A 232 -11.14 -12.37 -4.13
N SER A 233 -12.25 -11.93 -4.70
CA SER A 233 -13.44 -12.70 -4.99
C SER A 233 -13.08 -13.78 -6.02
N GLY A 234 -13.44 -15.04 -5.76
CA GLY A 234 -13.17 -16.12 -6.69
C GLY A 234 -12.84 -17.44 -6.00
N PRO A 235 -12.72 -18.54 -6.77
CA PRO A 235 -12.34 -19.84 -6.24
C PRO A 235 -10.84 -19.94 -5.89
N GLU A 236 -10.03 -18.98 -6.34
CA GLU A 236 -8.58 -19.01 -6.13
C GLU A 236 -8.23 -18.90 -4.65
N ARG A 237 -7.25 -19.71 -4.22
CA ARG A 237 -6.78 -19.70 -2.83
C ARG A 237 -5.99 -18.42 -2.55
N ALA A 238 -6.42 -17.69 -1.54
CA ALA A 238 -5.67 -16.55 -1.02
C ALA A 238 -4.36 -17.00 -0.32
N ASP A 239 -3.36 -16.15 -0.40
CA ASP A 239 -2.08 -16.25 0.27
C ASP A 239 -2.25 -15.87 1.74
N ARG A 240 -1.91 -16.83 2.61
CA ARG A 240 -1.84 -16.63 4.08
C ARG A 240 -3.10 -15.99 4.70
N PRO A 241 -4.33 -16.40 4.33
CA PRO A 241 -5.56 -15.74 4.77
C PRO A 241 -5.79 -15.85 6.29
N ALA A 242 -5.25 -16.90 6.92
CA ALA A 242 -5.26 -17.07 8.36
C ALA A 242 -4.35 -16.06 9.07
N PHE A 243 -3.13 -15.86 8.56
CA PHE A 243 -2.19 -14.87 9.11
C PHE A 243 -2.77 -13.46 9.02
N THR A 244 -3.27 -13.07 7.85
CA THR A 244 -3.86 -11.73 7.67
C THR A 244 -5.28 -11.61 8.23
N ARG A 245 -5.91 -12.70 8.69
CA ARG A 245 -7.32 -12.76 9.09
C ARG A 245 -8.26 -12.21 8.01
N SER A 246 -7.90 -12.41 6.75
CA SER A 246 -8.51 -11.76 5.58
C SER A 246 -10.02 -11.99 5.52
N PHE A 247 -10.45 -13.25 5.62
CA PHE A 247 -11.87 -13.61 5.54
C PHE A 247 -12.67 -13.12 6.75
N GLU A 248 -12.11 -13.18 7.96
CA GLU A 248 -12.77 -12.70 9.18
C GLU A 248 -13.01 -11.19 9.11
N ARG A 249 -11.97 -10.41 8.75
CA ARG A 249 -12.08 -8.96 8.61
C ARG A 249 -13.07 -8.58 7.50
N HIS A 250 -13.06 -9.31 6.39
CA HIS A 250 -14.01 -9.07 5.31
C HIS A 250 -15.45 -9.39 5.71
N ALA A 251 -15.69 -10.48 6.45
CA ALA A 251 -17.00 -10.82 6.98
C ALA A 251 -17.51 -9.73 7.95
N HIS A 252 -16.63 -9.21 8.81
CA HIS A 252 -16.94 -8.09 9.69
C HIS A 252 -17.33 -6.83 8.89
N LEU A 253 -16.52 -6.41 7.92
CA LEU A 253 -16.83 -5.28 7.02
C LEU A 253 -18.15 -5.49 6.27
N SER A 254 -18.41 -6.71 5.79
CA SER A 254 -19.61 -7.05 5.03
C SER A 254 -20.89 -6.96 5.85
N GLY A 255 -20.84 -7.34 7.13
CA GLY A 255 -21.96 -7.29 8.07
C GLY A 255 -22.13 -5.95 8.80
N MET A 256 -21.16 -5.06 8.69
CA MET A 256 -21.14 -3.77 9.36
C MET A 256 -22.29 -2.88 8.91
N ARG A 257 -22.94 -2.23 9.87
CA ARG A 257 -23.95 -1.18 9.64
C ARG A 257 -23.53 0.06 10.40
N THR A 258 -22.99 1.04 9.67
CA THR A 258 -22.51 2.30 10.23
C THR A 258 -22.74 3.44 9.23
N SER A 259 -22.73 4.68 9.71
CA SER A 259 -22.74 5.86 8.86
C SER A 259 -21.32 6.18 8.37
N PRO A 260 -21.16 6.89 7.23
CA PRO A 260 -19.83 7.28 6.74
C PRO A 260 -18.97 7.94 7.83
N ARG A 261 -19.52 8.91 8.59
CA ARG A 261 -18.81 9.62 9.67
C ARG A 261 -18.35 8.74 10.82
N ASN A 262 -18.99 7.58 11.02
CA ASN A 262 -18.65 6.64 12.08
C ASN A 262 -17.77 5.48 11.57
N LEU A 263 -17.46 5.44 10.26
CA LEU A 263 -16.67 4.35 9.66
C LEU A 263 -15.28 4.26 10.27
N HIS A 264 -14.60 5.39 10.46
CA HIS A 264 -13.27 5.44 11.07
C HIS A 264 -13.20 4.75 12.43
N ARG A 265 -14.20 4.95 13.29
CA ARG A 265 -14.25 4.30 14.62
C ARG A 265 -14.29 2.78 14.55
N GLN A 266 -14.87 2.22 13.49
CA GLN A 266 -14.91 0.76 13.31
C GLN A 266 -13.53 0.21 12.97
N PHE A 267 -12.71 0.98 12.25
CA PHE A 267 -11.34 0.60 11.88
C PHE A 267 -10.37 0.66 13.06
N LEU A 268 -10.68 1.45 14.09
CA LEU A 268 -9.94 1.49 15.35
C LEU A 268 -10.32 0.36 16.32
N ALA A 269 -11.26 -0.51 15.94
CA ALA A 269 -11.71 -1.63 16.75
C ALA A 269 -11.31 -2.98 16.13
N ARG A 270 -11.23 -4.02 16.96
CA ARG A 270 -11.10 -5.40 16.49
C ARG A 270 -12.39 -5.81 15.74
N PRO A 271 -12.28 -6.64 14.68
CA PRO A 271 -11.08 -7.34 14.22
C PRO A 271 -10.25 -6.54 13.19
N LEU A 272 -10.56 -5.27 12.92
CA LEU A 272 -9.90 -4.52 11.84
C LEU A 272 -8.53 -3.98 12.26
N ILE A 273 -8.41 -3.43 13.47
CA ILE A 273 -7.11 -3.04 14.00
C ILE A 273 -6.29 -4.27 14.40
N GLN A 274 -5.01 -4.26 14.03
CA GLN A 274 -4.04 -5.31 14.30
C GLN A 274 -2.93 -4.78 15.20
N ASP A 275 -2.49 -5.61 16.15
CA ASP A 275 -1.53 -5.23 17.18
C ASP A 275 -0.38 -6.24 17.32
N ARG A 276 -0.30 -7.21 16.40
CA ARG A 276 0.74 -8.25 16.40
C ARG A 276 2.04 -7.74 15.77
N TYR A 277 2.53 -6.60 16.22
CA TYR A 277 3.75 -5.96 15.69
C TYR A 277 4.98 -6.88 15.82
N SER A 278 5.08 -7.66 16.90
CA SER A 278 6.13 -8.66 17.11
C SER A 278 6.08 -9.82 16.11
N GLU A 279 4.93 -10.06 15.48
CA GLU A 279 4.72 -11.08 14.45
C GLU A 279 4.79 -10.49 13.04
N GLY A 280 5.25 -9.23 12.90
CA GLY A 280 5.35 -8.53 11.61
C GLY A 280 4.00 -8.08 11.04
N PHE A 281 2.93 -8.04 11.85
CA PHE A 281 1.58 -7.72 11.40
C PHE A 281 0.79 -6.88 12.42
N GLY A 282 1.03 -5.57 12.40
CA GLY A 282 0.24 -4.60 13.17
C GLY A 282 -0.14 -3.39 12.33
N THR A 283 -1.25 -2.74 12.70
CA THR A 283 -1.75 -1.54 12.03
C THR A 283 -0.81 -0.38 12.37
N LEU A 284 -0.03 0.07 11.38
CA LEU A 284 0.84 1.22 11.54
C LEU A 284 0.03 2.51 11.62
N PHE A 285 -0.97 2.64 10.74
CA PHE A 285 -1.87 3.78 10.72
C PHE A 285 -3.26 3.40 10.20
N THR A 286 -4.24 4.20 10.61
CA THR A 286 -5.59 4.25 10.03
C THR A 286 -5.77 5.57 9.29
N ALA A 287 -5.93 5.52 7.98
CA ALA A 287 -6.18 6.71 7.15
C ALA A 287 -7.68 6.85 6.87
N GLU A 288 -8.27 7.99 7.19
CA GLU A 288 -9.63 8.38 6.79
C GLU A 288 -9.58 9.53 5.80
N TYR A 289 -10.13 9.32 4.61
CA TYR A 289 -10.29 10.34 3.58
C TYR A 289 -11.72 10.88 3.57
N ASP A 290 -11.84 12.21 3.53
CA ASP A 290 -13.07 12.93 3.26
C ASP A 290 -13.00 13.55 1.85
N PRO A 291 -13.57 12.88 0.83
CA PRO A 291 -13.65 13.39 -0.53
C PRO A 291 -14.18 14.82 -0.65
N LYS A 292 -15.17 15.21 0.16
CA LYS A 292 -15.79 16.53 0.06
C LYS A 292 -14.95 17.63 0.69
N ALA A 293 -14.35 17.33 1.83
CA ALA A 293 -13.46 18.26 2.52
C ALA A 293 -12.04 18.26 1.95
N ARG A 294 -11.71 17.33 1.03
CA ARG A 294 -10.37 17.18 0.44
C ARG A 294 -9.29 17.03 1.52
N SER A 295 -9.61 16.21 2.51
CA SER A 295 -8.82 16.06 3.74
C SER A 295 -8.55 14.59 4.08
N LEU A 296 -7.51 14.40 4.88
CA LEU A 296 -7.05 13.14 5.45
C LEU A 296 -6.95 13.29 6.95
N GLY A 297 -7.55 12.37 7.70
CA GLY A 297 -7.20 12.12 9.09
C GLY A 297 -6.37 10.85 9.21
N LEU A 298 -5.10 10.99 9.59
CA LEU A 298 -4.18 9.87 9.78
C LEU A 298 -4.06 9.57 11.27
N THR A 299 -4.60 8.44 11.73
CA THR A 299 -4.50 8.01 13.13
C THR A 299 -3.32 7.06 13.30
N ILE A 300 -2.38 7.43 14.15
CA ILE A 300 -1.15 6.70 14.44
C ILE A 300 -1.06 6.55 15.95
N CYS A 301 -1.02 5.31 16.45
CA CYS A 301 -1.02 5.02 17.89
C CYS A 301 -2.06 5.83 18.68
N ASP A 302 -3.32 5.80 18.20
CA ASP A 302 -4.48 6.45 18.83
C ASP A 302 -4.47 7.99 18.79
N GLU A 303 -3.41 8.60 18.29
CA GLU A 303 -3.35 10.03 18.01
C GLU A 303 -3.73 10.33 16.55
N ARG A 304 -4.63 11.28 16.36
CA ARG A 304 -5.03 11.73 15.03
C ARG A 304 -4.16 12.88 14.53
N TRP A 305 -3.80 12.82 13.25
CA TRP A 305 -3.10 13.85 12.51
C TRP A 305 -3.90 14.24 11.28
N ASP A 306 -4.60 15.37 11.35
CA ASP A 306 -5.42 15.86 10.27
C ASP A 306 -4.62 16.74 9.30
N GLN A 307 -4.89 16.57 8.01
CA GLN A 307 -4.30 17.31 6.89
C GLN A 307 -5.39 17.64 5.87
N ALA A 308 -5.28 18.78 5.20
CA ALA A 308 -6.14 19.15 4.08
C ALA A 308 -5.27 19.58 2.90
N LEU A 309 -5.73 19.31 1.67
CA LEU A 309 -4.95 19.64 0.46
C LEU A 309 -4.60 21.13 0.36
N ASP A 310 -5.52 22.01 0.76
CA ASP A 310 -5.39 23.47 0.70
C ASP A 310 -4.76 24.08 1.98
N ALA A 311 -4.56 23.28 3.02
CA ALA A 311 -4.03 23.72 4.33
C ALA A 311 -3.05 22.70 4.89
N PHE A 312 -2.21 22.12 4.03
CA PHE A 312 -1.27 21.08 4.40
C PHE A 312 -0.16 21.66 5.30
N VAL A 313 0.10 20.99 6.42
CA VAL A 313 1.13 21.38 7.39
C VAL A 313 2.22 20.32 7.44
N GLU A 314 3.43 20.71 7.05
CA GLU A 314 4.61 19.84 7.18
C GLU A 314 4.90 19.54 8.66
N GLY A 315 5.43 18.35 8.92
CA GLY A 315 5.74 17.94 10.28
C GLY A 315 6.29 16.53 10.37
N GLN A 316 6.59 16.10 11.59
CA GLN A 316 7.14 14.78 11.85
C GLN A 316 6.51 14.19 13.12
N ARG A 317 6.24 12.88 13.11
CA ARG A 317 5.83 12.10 14.28
C ARG A 317 6.69 10.85 14.38
N ARG A 318 7.40 10.69 15.49
CA ARG A 318 8.13 9.45 15.80
C ARG A 318 7.29 8.60 16.72
N VAL A 319 7.18 7.32 16.39
CA VAL A 319 6.31 6.37 17.10
C VAL A 319 7.12 5.13 17.44
N ASP A 320 6.94 4.62 18.66
CA ASP A 320 7.50 3.35 19.10
C ASP A 320 6.37 2.33 19.28
N TYR A 321 6.37 1.29 18.44
CA TYR A 321 5.39 0.21 18.48
C TYR A 321 5.74 -0.92 19.45
N ALA A 322 6.89 -0.86 20.14
CA ALA A 322 7.32 -1.90 21.09
C ALA A 322 6.49 -1.93 22.39
N HIS A 323 5.87 -0.81 22.75
CA HIS A 323 5.17 -0.63 24.02
C HIS A 323 3.64 -0.60 23.90
N LYS A 324 3.07 -0.91 22.72
CA LYS A 324 1.62 -1.11 22.61
C LYS A 324 1.25 -2.49 23.18
N ASP A 325 0.32 -2.50 24.14
CA ASP A 325 -0.15 -3.71 24.83
C ASP A 325 -0.51 -4.81 23.82
N ALA A 326 0.30 -5.87 23.80
CA ALA A 326 -0.05 -7.11 23.13
C ALA A 326 -1.12 -7.81 23.97
N HIS A 327 -2.39 -7.72 23.56
CA HIS A 327 -3.42 -8.51 24.24
C HIS A 327 -3.37 -9.96 23.72
N PRO A 328 -3.22 -10.96 24.60
CA PRO A 328 -3.20 -12.35 24.19
C PRO A 328 -4.58 -12.72 23.63
N VAL A 329 -4.64 -13.08 22.35
CA VAL A 329 -5.85 -13.67 21.75
C VAL A 329 -5.57 -15.14 21.47
N ALA A 330 -6.39 -16.01 22.07
CA ALA A 330 -6.34 -17.44 21.83
C ALA A 330 -6.64 -17.74 20.35
N VAL A 331 -5.64 -18.26 19.63
CA VAL A 331 -5.83 -18.76 18.26
C VAL A 331 -6.60 -20.09 18.36
N LYS A 332 -7.91 -20.06 18.11
CA LYS A 332 -8.66 -21.30 17.85
C LYS A 332 -8.41 -21.72 16.41
N TYR A 333 -7.39 -22.54 16.21
CA TYR A 333 -7.20 -23.31 14.98
C TYR A 333 -8.40 -24.23 14.77
N LEU A 334 -9.24 -23.92 13.79
CA LEU A 334 -10.11 -24.92 13.18
C LEU A 334 -9.25 -25.65 12.15
N GLY A 335 -8.87 -26.89 12.50
CA GLY A 335 -8.06 -27.76 11.67
C GLY A 335 -8.65 -27.91 10.27
N ALA A 336 -7.98 -27.32 9.30
CA ALA A 336 -8.10 -27.70 7.91
C ALA A 336 -6.71 -28.19 7.49
N ASP A 337 -6.65 -29.41 6.95
CA ASP A 337 -5.41 -30.01 6.43
C ASP A 337 -4.77 -29.06 5.41
N HIS A 338 -3.77 -28.32 5.87
CA HIS A 338 -2.99 -27.42 5.04
C HIS A 338 -1.61 -28.03 4.83
N THR A 339 -1.36 -28.50 3.61
CA THR A 339 -0.06 -28.97 3.11
C THR A 339 0.97 -27.83 2.91
N GLY A 340 0.77 -26.69 3.57
CA GLY A 340 1.62 -25.49 3.46
C GLY A 340 2.41 -25.20 4.74
N PRO A 341 3.36 -24.24 4.70
CA PRO A 341 4.09 -23.81 5.89
C PRO A 341 3.14 -23.38 7.01
N ASP A 342 3.43 -23.82 8.24
CA ASP A 342 2.64 -23.47 9.42
C ASP A 342 2.92 -22.03 9.85
N TRP A 343 2.02 -21.13 9.44
CA TRP A 343 2.09 -19.71 9.78
C TRP A 343 1.72 -19.40 11.23
N SER A 344 1.28 -20.38 12.04
CA SER A 344 1.19 -20.23 13.50
C SER A 344 2.52 -19.82 14.11
N LEU A 345 3.62 -20.25 13.47
CA LEU A 345 4.98 -20.00 13.92
C LEU A 345 5.53 -18.65 13.45
N ALA A 346 4.72 -17.78 12.81
CA ALA A 346 5.19 -16.46 12.36
C ALA A 346 5.74 -15.58 13.49
N ALA A 347 5.25 -15.76 14.72
CA ALA A 347 5.79 -15.11 15.92
C ALA A 347 7.24 -15.52 16.26
N THR A 348 7.70 -16.66 15.74
CA THR A 348 9.06 -17.18 15.96
C THR A 348 10.06 -16.70 14.91
N ILE A 349 9.58 -16.02 13.86
CA ILE A 349 10.43 -15.41 12.84
C ILE A 349 11.16 -14.22 13.47
N ASP A 350 12.49 -14.16 13.30
CA ASP A 350 13.24 -12.93 13.56
C ASP A 350 12.92 -11.92 12.45
N TRP A 351 11.85 -11.14 12.63
CA TRP A 351 11.43 -10.11 11.69
C TRP A 351 12.50 -9.05 11.45
N LYS A 352 13.45 -8.88 12.37
CA LYS A 352 14.62 -8.01 12.15
C LYS A 352 15.63 -8.66 11.23
N ALA A 353 15.84 -9.97 11.34
CA ALA A 353 16.63 -10.70 10.34
C ALA A 353 15.94 -10.64 8.97
N VAL A 354 14.61 -10.73 8.90
CA VAL A 354 13.87 -10.51 7.66
C VAL A 354 14.13 -9.10 7.12
N ALA A 355 13.90 -8.05 7.93
CA ALA A 355 14.12 -6.67 7.51
C ALA A 355 15.59 -6.42 7.09
N ARG A 356 16.57 -6.90 7.86
CA ARG A 356 17.99 -6.83 7.51
C ARG A 356 18.34 -7.59 6.24
N ASP A 357 17.82 -8.81 6.07
CA ASP A 357 18.06 -9.61 4.87
C ASP A 357 17.50 -8.88 3.64
N TYR A 358 16.30 -8.31 3.75
CA TYR A 358 15.69 -7.53 2.67
C TYR A 358 16.49 -6.25 2.39
N ALA A 359 16.91 -5.53 3.43
CA ALA A 359 17.75 -4.34 3.31
C ALA A 359 19.17 -4.63 2.77
N ASN A 360 19.63 -5.88 2.83
CA ASN A 360 20.92 -6.34 2.29
C ASN A 360 20.78 -7.12 0.97
N GLY A 361 19.58 -7.18 0.38
CA GLY A 361 19.33 -7.91 -0.87
C GLY A 361 19.48 -9.42 -0.77
N CYS A 362 19.46 -9.95 0.46
CA CYS A 362 19.47 -11.39 0.76
C CYS A 362 18.08 -11.88 1.18
N GLY A 363 17.04 -11.06 1.00
CA GLY A 363 15.67 -11.33 1.41
C GLY A 363 15.08 -12.52 0.67
N ARG A 364 14.67 -13.55 1.41
CA ARG A 364 14.06 -14.77 0.87
C ARG A 364 12.54 -14.72 0.97
N ASP A 365 11.85 -15.72 0.40
CA ASP A 365 10.42 -15.91 0.69
C ASP A 365 10.23 -16.00 2.22
N ILE A 366 9.24 -15.27 2.75
CA ILE A 366 9.03 -15.16 4.20
C ILE A 366 8.82 -16.54 4.84
N ALA A 367 8.27 -17.52 4.11
CA ALA A 367 8.06 -18.86 4.67
C ALA A 367 9.36 -19.61 4.94
N SER A 368 10.48 -19.19 4.32
CA SER A 368 11.81 -19.75 4.59
C SER A 368 12.41 -19.29 5.91
N TYR A 369 11.81 -18.30 6.57
CA TYR A 369 12.20 -17.83 7.90
C TYR A 369 11.47 -18.58 9.03
N LEU A 370 10.47 -19.42 8.70
CA LEU A 370 9.78 -20.26 9.69
C LEU A 370 10.71 -21.40 10.16
N PRO A 371 10.71 -21.75 11.46
CA PRO A 371 11.48 -22.87 11.97
C PRO A 371 11.08 -24.18 11.28
N GLY A 372 12.06 -25.01 10.90
CA GLY A 372 11.82 -26.36 10.36
C GLY A 372 11.84 -26.51 8.84
N LYS A 373 11.99 -25.41 8.06
CA LYS A 373 12.35 -25.50 6.63
C LYS A 373 13.85 -25.37 6.46
N THR A 374 14.56 -26.50 6.41
CA THR A 374 15.99 -26.55 6.10
C THR A 374 16.25 -26.04 4.67
N ARG A 375 17.42 -25.40 4.46
CA ARG A 375 17.95 -25.05 3.13
C ARG A 375 17.79 -26.24 2.18
N ALA A 376 16.95 -26.11 1.15
CA ALA A 376 17.17 -26.89 -0.06
C ALA A 376 18.48 -26.37 -0.66
N ALA A 377 19.45 -27.28 -0.80
CA ALA A 377 20.79 -27.00 -1.34
C ALA A 377 20.73 -26.61 -2.81
#